data_AF-A0A8H7PK05-F1
#
_entry.id   AF-A0A8H7PK05-F1
#
_cell.length_a   1.000
_cell.length_b   1.000
_cell.length_c   1.000
_cell.angle_alpha   90.00
_cell.angle_beta   90.00
_cell.angle_gamma   90.00
#
_symmetry.space_group_name_H-M   'P 1'
#
loop_
_entity.id
_entity.type
_entity.pdbx_description
1 polymer ?
#
loop_
_entity_poly.entity_id
_entity_poly.type
_entity_poly.pdbx_seq_one_letter_code
_entity_poly.pdbx_strand_id
1 'polypeptide(L)'
;YIPHGLWAVSYQTLLQNISSSGYNAIRLPYSNDIFNTANTPNSINTQVNAGLLNKTSLEVMDILINYAGSLGLKIILDRHRPDASGQSALWYTAATPESTWIADWVTLANRYKGNTAVIGADLHNEPHDPACWGCGNTTIDWRLAAERAGNAILAVQPNWLIIVEGTSIVNGNSYWWGGNLMAAGQFPVRLNVPNKLVYSIHDYSTDVAQQTWFSDPTFPANLPGIWDKYWGYLLKQASPVPIWVGEFGTTLAVASDGQWLSTLVSYMNTNGAHWAFWCWNPNHCLIATKQKMPISSRQSFHWVDQLPHPPRHRYHHLPLHPKVQHLRLQLPLPPVKAQQPPQQLQQRLHQVHVRRYMVSVEELALQVRLAARLEHANLVAPIILSA
;
A
#
# COMPACT_ATOMS: atom_id res chain seq x y z
N TYR A 1 21.73 1.09 -8.53
CA TYR A 1 21.07 0.15 -7.61
C TYR A 1 19.85 -0.45 -8.30
N ILE A 2 19.43 -1.64 -7.87
CA ILE A 2 18.39 -2.45 -8.53
C ILE A 2 17.58 -3.17 -7.46
N PRO A 3 16.34 -3.59 -7.75
CA PRO A 3 15.56 -4.40 -6.83
C PRO A 3 16.33 -5.58 -6.25
N HIS A 4 16.27 -5.70 -4.93
CA HIS A 4 16.86 -6.82 -4.20
C HIS A 4 16.19 -8.16 -4.58
N GLY A 5 16.92 -9.26 -4.40
CA GLY A 5 16.47 -10.63 -4.71
C GLY A 5 16.92 -11.17 -6.07
N LEU A 6 17.39 -10.32 -6.99
CA LEU A 6 17.85 -10.73 -8.32
C LEU A 6 19.17 -11.54 -8.32
N TRP A 7 19.83 -11.66 -7.17
CA TRP A 7 20.90 -12.63 -6.93
C TRP A 7 20.39 -14.07 -6.73
N ALA A 8 19.12 -14.23 -6.36
CA ALA A 8 18.53 -15.54 -6.00
C ALA A 8 17.50 -16.04 -7.03
N VAL A 9 16.70 -15.14 -7.59
CA VAL A 9 15.60 -15.49 -8.51
C VAL A 9 15.66 -14.64 -9.78
N SER A 10 15.02 -15.12 -10.86
CA SER A 10 14.83 -14.30 -12.05
C SER A 10 13.81 -13.20 -11.81
N TYR A 11 13.98 -12.05 -12.47
CA TYR A 11 13.01 -10.94 -12.36
C TYR A 11 11.62 -11.36 -12.83
N GLN A 12 11.52 -12.28 -13.79
CA GLN A 12 10.25 -12.80 -14.28
C GLN A 12 9.51 -13.57 -13.20
N THR A 13 10.19 -14.50 -12.53
CA THR A 13 9.60 -15.29 -11.44
C THR A 13 9.18 -14.38 -10.29
N LEU A 14 10.00 -13.39 -9.95
CA LEU A 14 9.69 -12.40 -8.92
C LEU A 14 8.37 -11.67 -9.24
N LEU A 15 8.26 -11.09 -10.44
CA LEU A 15 7.08 -10.31 -10.84
C LEU A 15 5.83 -11.18 -11.06
N GLN A 16 6.00 -12.40 -11.57
CA GLN A 16 4.91 -13.39 -11.68
C GLN A 16 4.37 -13.79 -10.31
N ASN A 17 5.24 -13.97 -9.31
CA ASN A 17 4.83 -14.30 -7.96
C ASN A 17 4.08 -13.15 -7.29
N ILE A 18 4.50 -11.89 -7.50
CA ILE A 18 3.77 -10.70 -7.05
C ILE A 18 2.36 -10.69 -7.65
N SER A 19 2.26 -10.79 -8.98
CA SER A 19 0.98 -10.80 -9.70
C SER A 19 0.08 -11.95 -9.25
N SER A 20 0.61 -13.16 -9.16
CA SER A 20 -0.14 -14.36 -8.77
C SER A 20 -0.58 -14.36 -7.30
N SER A 21 0.08 -13.58 -6.44
CA SER A 21 -0.31 -13.37 -5.04
C SER A 21 -1.51 -12.42 -4.88
N GLY A 22 -1.99 -11.83 -5.99
CA GLY A 22 -3.14 -10.93 -6.01
C GLY A 22 -2.78 -9.45 -5.91
N TYR A 23 -1.49 -9.11 -5.87
CA TYR A 23 -1.07 -7.72 -5.98
C TYR A 23 -1.20 -7.24 -7.42
N ASN A 24 -1.62 -5.98 -7.61
CA ASN A 24 -1.87 -5.40 -8.92
C ASN A 24 -1.05 -4.13 -9.22
N ALA A 25 -0.27 -3.66 -8.25
CA ALA A 25 0.67 -2.57 -8.45
C ALA A 25 1.94 -2.75 -7.61
N ILE A 26 3.03 -2.12 -8.05
CA ILE A 26 4.32 -2.07 -7.35
C ILE A 26 4.69 -0.60 -7.10
N ARG A 27 4.93 -0.23 -5.84
CA ARG A 27 5.71 0.97 -5.50
C ARG A 27 7.18 0.59 -5.65
N LEU A 28 7.90 1.32 -6.50
CA LEU A 28 9.27 1.03 -6.89
C LEU A 28 10.20 2.15 -6.43
N PRO A 29 10.75 2.04 -5.20
CA PRO A 29 11.82 2.88 -4.68
C PRO A 29 13.01 3.01 -5.65
N TYR A 30 13.53 4.22 -5.79
CA TYR A 30 14.81 4.48 -6.44
C TYR A 30 15.56 5.64 -5.75
N SER A 31 16.86 5.75 -6.03
CA SER A 31 17.64 6.94 -5.71
C SER A 31 18.16 7.62 -6.98
N ASN A 32 18.51 8.90 -6.93
CA ASN A 32 19.02 9.62 -8.09
C ASN A 32 20.32 9.01 -8.67
N ASP A 33 21.01 8.13 -7.93
CA ASP A 33 22.17 7.39 -8.44
C ASP A 33 21.85 6.50 -9.65
N ILE A 34 20.58 6.20 -9.96
CA ILE A 34 20.21 5.45 -11.18
C ILE A 34 20.53 6.21 -12.47
N PHE A 35 20.68 7.54 -12.43
CA PHE A 35 21.03 8.37 -13.58
C PHE A 35 22.54 8.43 -13.83
N ASN A 36 23.35 8.08 -12.83
CA ASN A 36 24.80 8.01 -13.00
C ASN A 36 25.18 6.67 -13.64
N THR A 37 25.52 6.70 -14.93
CA THR A 37 25.88 5.50 -15.70
C THR A 37 27.19 4.85 -15.26
N ALA A 38 28.01 5.52 -14.43
CA ALA A 38 29.17 4.90 -13.81
C ALA A 38 28.77 3.89 -12.72
N ASN A 39 27.55 3.99 -12.18
CA ASN A 39 27.03 3.05 -11.20
C ASN A 39 26.50 1.78 -11.88
N THR A 40 27.25 0.70 -11.78
CA THR A 40 26.86 -0.61 -12.31
C THR A 40 26.09 -1.42 -11.26
N PRO A 41 24.98 -2.07 -11.64
CA PRO A 41 24.30 -3.02 -10.75
C PRO A 41 25.23 -4.18 -10.35
N ASN A 42 25.33 -4.47 -9.06
CA ASN A 42 26.32 -5.42 -8.50
C ASN A 42 25.70 -6.66 -7.83
N SER A 43 24.37 -6.78 -7.82
CA SER A 43 23.63 -7.80 -7.07
C SER A 43 22.70 -8.64 -7.95
N ILE A 44 23.21 -9.08 -9.11
CA ILE A 44 22.48 -9.88 -10.11
C ILE A 44 23.16 -11.23 -10.28
N ASN A 45 22.39 -12.31 -10.21
CA ASN A 45 22.81 -13.61 -10.71
C ASN A 45 22.53 -13.68 -12.23
N THR A 46 23.57 -13.49 -13.03
CA THR A 46 23.48 -13.42 -14.49
C THR A 46 23.18 -14.75 -15.15
N GLN A 47 23.30 -15.89 -14.44
CA GLN A 47 22.88 -17.20 -14.97
C GLN A 47 21.35 -17.29 -15.12
N VAL A 48 20.61 -16.69 -14.20
CA VAL A 48 19.12 -16.67 -14.23
C VAL A 48 18.56 -15.34 -14.73
N ASN A 49 19.40 -14.31 -14.83
CA ASN A 49 19.04 -12.97 -15.31
C ASN A 49 19.98 -12.52 -16.45
N ALA A 50 20.26 -13.39 -17.42
CA ALA A 50 21.22 -13.11 -18.51
C ALA A 50 20.89 -11.83 -19.29
N GLY A 51 19.61 -11.52 -19.47
CA GLY A 51 19.15 -10.29 -20.15
C GLY A 51 19.44 -8.99 -19.39
N LEU A 52 19.89 -9.06 -18.13
CA LEU A 52 20.29 -7.89 -17.32
C LEU A 52 21.81 -7.67 -17.34
N LEU A 53 22.59 -8.55 -17.98
CA LEU A 53 24.04 -8.42 -18.06
C LEU A 53 24.42 -7.11 -18.76
N ASN A 54 25.38 -6.38 -18.18
CA ASN A 54 25.90 -5.10 -18.68
C ASN A 54 24.83 -4.00 -18.83
N LYS A 55 23.69 -4.13 -18.16
CA LYS A 55 22.67 -3.07 -18.11
C LYS A 55 22.96 -2.10 -17.00
N THR A 56 22.77 -0.81 -17.28
CA THR A 56 22.72 0.24 -16.26
C THR A 56 21.51 0.03 -15.34
N SER A 57 21.51 0.65 -14.17
CA SER A 57 20.37 0.58 -13.23
C SER A 57 19.06 1.03 -13.87
N LEU A 58 19.11 2.09 -14.69
CA LEU A 58 17.95 2.62 -15.39
C LEU A 58 17.45 1.71 -16.53
N GLU A 59 18.34 1.01 -17.24
CA GLU A 59 17.93 -0.01 -18.21
C GLU A 59 17.33 -1.25 -17.53
N VAL A 60 17.85 -1.66 -16.37
CA VAL A 60 17.24 -2.72 -15.57
C VAL A 60 15.83 -2.31 -15.15
N MET A 61 15.64 -1.07 -14.67
CA MET A 61 14.32 -0.53 -14.34
C MET A 61 13.34 -0.61 -15.53
N ASP A 62 13.76 -0.25 -16.75
CA ASP A 62 12.93 -0.39 -17.95
C ASP A 62 12.46 -1.83 -18.19
N ILE A 63 13.39 -2.79 -18.09
CA ILE A 63 13.10 -4.22 -18.33
C ILE A 63 12.06 -4.71 -17.33
N LEU A 64 12.22 -4.36 -16.05
CA LEU A 64 11.30 -4.75 -14.99
C LEU A 64 9.92 -4.13 -15.18
N ILE A 65 9.85 -2.83 -15.48
CA ILE A 65 8.58 -2.10 -15.70
C ILE A 65 7.84 -2.69 -16.90
N ASN A 66 8.53 -2.96 -18.01
CA ASN A 66 7.90 -3.51 -19.20
C ASN A 66 7.35 -4.92 -18.95
N TYR A 67 8.11 -5.77 -18.24
CA TYR A 67 7.63 -7.09 -17.90
C TYR A 67 6.45 -7.05 -16.90
N ALA A 68 6.53 -6.20 -15.88
CA ALA A 68 5.41 -5.98 -14.95
C ALA A 68 4.14 -5.52 -15.70
N GLY A 69 4.29 -4.59 -16.64
CA GLY A 69 3.21 -4.14 -17.52
C GLY A 69 2.59 -5.27 -18.35
N SER A 70 3.40 -6.21 -18.86
CA SER A 70 2.90 -7.40 -19.59
C SER A 70 2.06 -8.34 -18.71
N LEU A 71 2.25 -8.29 -17.39
CA LEU A 71 1.44 -9.01 -16.40
C LEU A 71 0.22 -8.21 -15.93
N GLY A 72 0.00 -7.01 -16.46
CA GLY A 72 -1.07 -6.10 -16.04
C GLY A 72 -0.79 -5.36 -14.73
N LEU A 73 0.42 -5.47 -14.17
CA LEU A 73 0.82 -4.72 -12.97
C LEU A 73 0.99 -3.24 -13.31
N LYS A 74 0.60 -2.37 -12.37
CA LYS A 74 0.93 -0.94 -12.41
C LYS A 74 2.18 -0.64 -11.60
N ILE A 75 2.86 0.45 -11.94
CA ILE A 75 4.08 0.91 -11.29
C ILE A 75 3.88 2.34 -10.81
N ILE A 76 4.19 2.58 -9.55
CA ILE A 76 4.39 3.90 -8.97
C ILE A 76 5.88 4.04 -8.71
N LEU A 77 6.52 5.02 -9.34
CA LEU A 77 7.92 5.33 -9.06
C LEU A 77 7.98 6.14 -7.77
N ASP A 78 8.90 5.79 -6.89
CA ASP A 78 9.12 6.47 -5.61
C ASP A 78 10.56 6.98 -5.54
N ARG A 79 10.72 8.31 -5.46
CA ARG A 79 12.03 8.90 -5.18
C ARG A 79 12.30 8.70 -3.69
N HIS A 80 12.87 7.55 -3.40
CA HIS A 80 13.08 7.07 -2.05
C HIS A 80 14.27 7.76 -1.36
N ARG A 81 15.31 8.12 -2.14
CA ARG A 81 16.55 8.72 -1.59
C ARG A 81 17.23 9.67 -2.57
N PRO A 82 17.96 10.71 -2.08
CA PRO A 82 18.79 11.58 -2.92
C PRO A 82 19.99 10.88 -3.54
N ASP A 83 20.52 9.88 -2.86
CA ASP A 83 21.59 9.00 -3.29
C ASP A 83 21.42 7.66 -2.55
N ALA A 84 22.22 6.65 -2.84
CA ALA A 84 22.02 5.35 -2.25
C ALA A 84 22.44 5.23 -0.77
N SER A 85 23.11 6.24 -0.22
CA SER A 85 23.65 6.19 1.16
C SER A 85 22.56 6.30 2.22
N GLY A 86 21.45 6.98 1.94
CA GLY A 86 20.38 7.13 2.92
C GLY A 86 19.24 8.04 2.46
N GLN A 87 18.15 8.03 3.21
CA GLN A 87 17.05 8.98 3.06
C GLN A 87 17.49 10.39 3.49
N SER A 88 16.67 11.39 3.16
CA SER A 88 16.87 12.78 3.60
C SER A 88 15.55 13.39 4.08
N ALA A 89 15.63 14.19 5.16
CA ALA A 89 14.47 14.90 5.72
C ALA A 89 13.79 15.84 4.70
N LEU A 90 14.60 16.49 3.88
CA LEU A 90 14.16 17.36 2.80
C LEU A 90 14.40 16.68 1.44
N TRP A 91 13.72 17.18 0.41
CA TRP A 91 13.79 16.66 -0.96
C TRP A 91 15.14 16.91 -1.67
N TYR A 92 16.02 17.70 -1.05
CA TYR A 92 17.33 18.07 -1.59
C TYR A 92 18.46 17.84 -0.58
N THR A 93 19.66 17.67 -1.11
CA THR A 93 20.93 17.70 -0.38
C THR A 93 21.92 18.58 -1.15
N ALA A 94 23.13 18.77 -0.62
CA ALA A 94 24.19 19.45 -1.37
C ALA A 94 24.59 18.66 -2.63
N ALA A 95 24.60 17.32 -2.57
CA ALA A 95 24.93 16.45 -3.69
C ALA A 95 23.78 16.32 -4.70
N THR A 96 22.54 16.38 -4.23
CA THR A 96 21.33 16.32 -5.06
C THR A 96 20.46 17.56 -4.78
N PRO A 97 20.78 18.72 -5.38
CA PRO A 97 19.98 19.93 -5.24
C PRO A 97 18.54 19.76 -5.77
N GLU A 98 17.60 20.62 -5.32
CA GLU A 98 16.20 20.60 -5.77
C GLU A 98 16.08 20.64 -7.30
N SER A 99 16.93 21.40 -7.97
CA SER A 99 16.96 21.48 -9.44
C SER A 99 17.26 20.13 -10.09
N THR A 100 18.20 19.35 -9.52
CA THR A 100 18.53 18.01 -10.01
C THR A 100 17.38 17.06 -9.73
N TRP A 101 16.80 17.09 -8.53
CA TRP A 101 15.65 16.27 -8.17
C TRP A 101 14.46 16.47 -9.14
N ILE A 102 14.12 17.73 -9.46
CA ILE A 102 13.05 18.03 -10.41
C ILE A 102 13.43 17.60 -11.84
N ALA A 103 14.67 17.87 -12.29
CA ALA A 103 15.12 17.51 -13.64
C ALA A 103 15.11 15.99 -13.85
N ASP A 104 15.51 15.22 -12.84
CA ASP A 104 15.50 13.76 -12.86
C ASP A 104 14.07 13.20 -12.90
N TRP A 105 13.15 13.81 -12.16
CA TRP A 105 11.73 13.48 -12.25
C TRP A 105 11.16 13.72 -13.65
N VAL A 106 11.46 14.87 -14.26
CA VAL A 106 11.07 15.19 -15.64
C VAL A 106 11.70 14.21 -16.63
N THR A 107 12.92 13.75 -16.37
CA THR A 107 13.59 12.73 -17.17
C THR A 107 12.84 11.40 -17.14
N LEU A 108 12.44 10.90 -15.97
CA LEU A 108 11.64 9.67 -15.86
C LEU A 108 10.24 9.81 -16.47
N ALA A 109 9.60 10.96 -16.24
CA ALA A 109 8.29 11.26 -16.81
C ALA A 109 8.30 11.24 -18.34
N ASN A 110 9.35 11.77 -18.96
CA ASN A 110 9.57 11.67 -20.41
C ASN A 110 9.95 10.25 -20.85
N ARG A 111 10.85 9.58 -20.11
CA ARG A 111 11.34 8.24 -20.43
C ARG A 111 10.20 7.21 -20.52
N TYR A 112 9.25 7.28 -19.59
CA TYR A 112 8.10 6.37 -19.54
C TYR A 112 6.84 6.95 -20.17
N LYS A 113 6.97 8.02 -20.97
CA LYS A 113 5.83 8.60 -21.69
C LYS A 113 5.24 7.59 -22.67
N GLY A 114 3.93 7.37 -22.55
CA GLY A 114 3.20 6.36 -23.33
C GLY A 114 3.24 4.95 -22.75
N ASN A 115 4.07 4.67 -21.73
CA ASN A 115 4.04 3.39 -21.03
C ASN A 115 2.94 3.41 -19.95
N THR A 116 1.81 2.75 -20.25
CA THR A 116 0.64 2.70 -19.34
C THR A 116 0.84 1.83 -18.09
N ALA A 117 1.98 1.17 -17.94
CA ALA A 117 2.33 0.48 -16.70
C ALA A 117 2.69 1.51 -15.61
N VAL A 118 3.39 2.59 -15.94
CA VAL A 118 3.78 3.62 -14.97
C VAL A 118 2.65 4.64 -14.82
N ILE A 119 2.07 4.73 -13.62
CA ILE A 119 0.84 5.48 -13.37
C ILE A 119 1.05 6.72 -12.50
N GLY A 120 2.19 6.87 -11.83
CA GLY A 120 2.41 8.01 -10.95
C GLY A 120 3.82 8.13 -10.40
N ALA A 121 4.04 9.28 -9.77
CA ALA A 121 5.28 9.69 -9.12
C ALA A 121 5.00 10.01 -7.64
N ASP A 122 5.61 9.23 -6.76
CA ASP A 122 5.71 9.48 -5.33
C ASP A 122 6.97 10.30 -5.05
N LEU A 123 6.75 11.60 -4.81
CA LEU A 123 7.70 12.65 -5.17
C LEU A 123 9.00 12.63 -4.36
N HIS A 124 8.91 12.31 -3.07
CA HIS A 124 10.03 12.21 -2.13
C HIS A 124 9.56 11.40 -0.93
N ASN A 125 10.28 10.32 -0.63
CA ASN A 125 9.95 9.46 0.48
C ASN A 125 10.21 10.11 1.83
N GLU A 126 9.21 10.04 2.70
CA GLU A 126 9.24 10.36 4.11
C GLU A 126 9.81 11.76 4.42
N PRO A 127 9.24 12.86 3.91
CA PRO A 127 9.56 14.18 4.43
C PRO A 127 9.39 14.20 5.95
N HIS A 128 10.37 14.73 6.65
CA HIS A 128 10.36 14.84 8.12
C HIS A 128 11.12 16.08 8.57
N ASP A 129 11.06 16.39 9.86
CA ASP A 129 11.72 17.55 10.47
C ASP A 129 13.16 17.73 9.93
N PRO A 130 13.51 18.93 9.39
CA PRO A 130 12.81 20.21 9.55
C PRO A 130 11.74 20.53 8.49
N ALA A 131 11.30 19.56 7.67
CA ALA A 131 10.23 19.77 6.70
C ALA A 131 8.94 20.26 7.39
N CYS A 132 8.39 21.37 6.90
CA CYS A 132 7.13 21.93 7.36
C CYS A 132 6.04 21.74 6.30
N TRP A 133 4.78 21.92 6.70
CA TRP A 133 3.65 21.99 5.76
C TRP A 133 2.92 23.33 5.91
N GLY A 134 2.96 24.16 4.85
CA GLY A 134 2.22 25.43 4.82
C GLY A 134 2.78 26.52 5.72
N CYS A 135 4.05 26.42 6.14
CA CYS A 135 4.70 27.46 6.95
C CYS A 135 5.21 28.64 6.11
N GLY A 136 5.20 28.54 4.78
CA GLY A 136 5.57 29.62 3.86
C GLY A 136 7.08 29.77 3.62
N ASN A 137 7.93 29.08 4.38
CA ASN A 137 9.37 29.05 4.11
C ASN A 137 9.69 28.05 2.98
N THR A 138 9.93 28.55 1.77
CA THR A 138 10.12 27.72 0.56
C THR A 138 11.28 26.73 0.64
N THR A 139 12.23 26.89 1.56
CA THR A 139 13.36 25.96 1.72
C THR A 139 13.01 24.72 2.52
N ILE A 140 11.92 24.74 3.30
CA ILE A 140 11.49 23.61 4.13
C ILE A 140 10.01 23.26 3.96
N ASP A 141 9.22 24.10 3.28
CA ASP A 141 7.80 23.86 3.06
C ASP A 141 7.59 22.82 1.97
N TRP A 142 7.36 21.58 2.41
CA TRP A 142 7.14 20.42 1.55
C TRP A 142 5.95 20.61 0.63
N ARG A 143 4.87 21.24 1.10
CA ARG A 143 3.68 21.53 0.26
C ARG A 143 4.08 22.34 -0.98
N LEU A 144 4.94 23.36 -0.79
CA LEU A 144 5.41 24.20 -1.89
C LEU A 144 6.38 23.47 -2.82
N ALA A 145 7.24 22.61 -2.29
CA ALA A 145 8.15 21.81 -3.11
C ALA A 145 7.40 20.76 -3.94
N ALA A 146 6.42 20.10 -3.35
CA ALA A 146 5.56 19.12 -4.03
C ALA A 146 4.80 19.76 -5.21
N GLU A 147 4.31 20.99 -5.07
CA GLU A 147 3.72 21.73 -6.19
C GLU A 147 4.72 22.00 -7.31
N ARG A 148 5.94 22.44 -6.99
CA ARG A 148 6.97 22.72 -8.00
C ARG A 148 7.33 21.46 -8.79
N ALA A 149 7.63 20.37 -8.11
CA ALA A 149 7.99 19.11 -8.75
C ALA A 149 6.79 18.49 -9.50
N GLY A 150 5.62 18.42 -8.86
CA GLY A 150 4.40 17.88 -9.45
C GLY A 150 4.00 18.61 -10.73
N ASN A 151 4.06 19.95 -10.74
CA ASN A 151 3.75 20.74 -11.93
C ASN A 151 4.79 20.59 -13.04
N ALA A 152 6.07 20.44 -12.70
CA ALA A 152 7.11 20.16 -13.69
C ALA A 152 6.91 18.78 -14.37
N ILE A 153 6.54 17.76 -13.60
CA ILE A 153 6.21 16.42 -14.12
C ILE A 153 4.97 16.50 -15.03
N LEU A 154 3.88 17.11 -14.54
CA LEU A 154 2.62 17.18 -15.26
C LEU A 154 2.70 17.97 -16.57
N ALA A 155 3.65 18.91 -16.69
CA ALA A 155 3.90 19.64 -17.92
C ALA A 155 4.37 18.73 -19.07
N VAL A 156 5.06 17.63 -18.78
CA VAL A 156 5.56 16.67 -19.79
C VAL A 156 4.75 15.37 -19.84
N GLN A 157 4.12 15.01 -18.72
CA GLN A 157 3.35 13.78 -18.52
C GLN A 157 2.05 14.07 -17.75
N PRO A 158 1.00 14.60 -18.42
CA PRO A 158 -0.24 15.02 -17.76
C PRO A 158 -1.11 13.84 -17.29
N ASN A 159 -0.76 12.59 -17.67
CA ASN A 159 -1.56 11.42 -17.32
C ASN A 159 -1.17 10.80 -15.98
N TRP A 160 0.00 11.12 -15.43
CA TRP A 160 0.46 10.57 -14.16
C TRP A 160 -0.28 11.16 -12.95
N LEU A 161 -0.47 10.32 -11.94
CA LEU A 161 -0.81 10.75 -10.60
C LEU A 161 0.44 11.35 -9.93
N ILE A 162 0.24 12.43 -9.19
CA ILE A 162 1.25 13.04 -8.33
C ILE A 162 0.91 12.68 -6.91
N ILE A 163 1.76 11.87 -6.30
CA ILE A 163 1.58 11.32 -4.97
C ILE A 163 2.43 12.16 -4.02
N VAL A 164 1.79 12.72 -3.01
CA VAL A 164 2.41 13.63 -2.04
C VAL A 164 2.25 13.07 -0.64
N GLU A 165 3.35 12.56 -0.07
CA GLU A 165 3.43 12.17 1.33
C GLU A 165 3.25 13.36 2.29
N GLY A 166 2.95 13.10 3.56
CA GLY A 166 2.94 14.10 4.63
C GLY A 166 4.33 14.51 5.11
N THR A 167 4.39 15.26 6.21
CA THR A 167 5.64 15.49 6.97
C THR A 167 5.64 14.66 8.26
N SER A 168 6.56 14.90 9.20
CA SER A 168 6.51 14.29 10.54
C SER A 168 5.80 15.17 11.57
N ILE A 169 6.04 16.48 11.54
CA ILE A 169 5.54 17.43 12.54
C ILE A 169 4.68 18.52 11.89
N VAL A 170 3.48 18.73 12.44
CA VAL A 170 2.58 19.83 12.09
C VAL A 170 2.00 20.42 13.38
N ASN A 171 2.17 21.73 13.59
CA ASN A 171 1.67 22.45 14.77
C ASN A 171 2.06 21.76 16.11
N GLY A 172 3.31 21.29 16.21
CA GLY A 172 3.82 20.58 17.40
C GLY A 172 3.31 19.14 17.59
N ASN A 173 2.48 18.63 16.69
CA ASN A 173 2.01 17.24 16.72
C ASN A 173 2.93 16.39 15.83
N SER A 174 3.58 15.42 16.44
CA SER A 174 4.46 14.47 15.75
C SER A 174 3.70 13.19 15.37
N TYR A 175 4.04 12.65 14.21
CA TYR A 175 3.59 11.37 13.70
C TYR A 175 4.72 10.70 12.91
N TRP A 176 4.45 9.57 12.25
CA TRP A 176 5.42 8.91 11.37
C TRP A 176 5.94 9.88 10.29
N TRP A 177 7.19 9.68 9.89
CA TRP A 177 7.75 10.41 8.74
C TRP A 177 6.89 10.12 7.50
N GLY A 178 6.64 11.13 6.67
CA GLY A 178 5.70 10.98 5.55
C GLY A 178 4.23 10.83 5.96
N GLY A 179 3.87 10.72 7.24
CA GLY A 179 2.52 10.35 7.68
C GLY A 179 1.61 11.51 8.10
N ASN A 180 2.16 12.69 8.36
CA ASN A 180 1.41 13.80 8.96
C ASN A 180 0.81 14.72 7.88
N LEU A 181 -0.50 14.60 7.65
CA LEU A 181 -1.28 15.42 6.71
C LEU A 181 -2.27 16.36 7.42
N MET A 182 -2.04 16.66 8.70
CA MET A 182 -2.96 17.50 9.50
C MET A 182 -3.25 18.87 8.86
N ALA A 183 -2.26 19.43 8.16
CA ALA A 183 -2.36 20.74 7.53
C ALA A 183 -2.85 20.70 6.06
N ALA A 184 -3.00 19.52 5.45
CA ALA A 184 -3.30 19.38 4.03
C ALA A 184 -4.69 19.92 3.63
N GLY A 185 -5.68 19.85 4.53
CA GLY A 185 -7.01 20.42 4.30
C GLY A 185 -6.99 21.96 4.28
N GLN A 186 -6.21 22.59 5.16
CA GLN A 186 -6.09 24.04 5.25
C GLN A 186 -5.15 24.61 4.16
N PHE A 187 -4.06 23.90 3.89
CA PHE A 187 -3.03 24.28 2.93
C PHE A 187 -2.88 23.16 1.88
N PRO A 188 -3.85 23.00 0.97
CA PRO A 188 -3.82 21.93 -0.01
C PRO A 188 -2.70 22.14 -1.02
N VAL A 189 -2.11 21.05 -1.52
CA VAL A 189 -1.27 21.07 -2.72
C VAL A 189 -2.14 21.42 -3.93
N ARG A 190 -1.66 22.35 -4.76
CA ARG A 190 -2.35 22.85 -5.96
C ARG A 190 -1.53 22.53 -7.20
N LEU A 191 -2.05 21.59 -7.98
CA LEU A 191 -1.47 21.21 -9.27
C LEU A 191 -2.19 21.94 -10.40
N ASN A 192 -1.47 22.23 -11.48
CA ASN A 192 -1.98 22.90 -12.67
C ASN A 192 -2.94 21.99 -13.47
N VAL A 193 -2.79 20.67 -13.35
CA VAL A 193 -3.69 19.69 -13.97
C VAL A 193 -4.63 19.15 -12.89
N PRO A 194 -5.96 19.29 -13.05
CA PRO A 194 -6.91 18.82 -12.05
C PRO A 194 -6.95 17.29 -11.99
N ASN A 195 -7.43 16.75 -10.87
CA ASN A 195 -7.63 15.30 -10.67
C ASN A 195 -6.36 14.44 -10.80
N LYS A 196 -5.19 15.00 -10.45
CA LYS A 196 -3.91 14.29 -10.44
C LYS A 196 -3.30 14.09 -9.06
N LEU A 197 -3.77 14.83 -8.05
CA LEU A 197 -3.25 14.72 -6.70
C LEU A 197 -3.78 13.47 -6.00
N VAL A 198 -2.87 12.72 -5.39
CA VAL A 198 -3.15 11.70 -4.39
C VAL A 198 -2.30 12.04 -3.18
N TYR A 199 -2.88 12.09 -1.99
CA TYR A 199 -2.09 12.23 -0.78
C TYR A 199 -1.64 10.85 -0.31
N SER A 200 -0.46 10.77 0.29
CA SER A 200 0.07 9.53 0.85
C SER A 200 0.49 9.68 2.31
N ILE A 201 0.43 8.57 3.05
CA ILE A 201 0.92 8.47 4.42
C ILE A 201 1.65 7.16 4.63
N HIS A 202 2.59 7.17 5.56
CA HIS A 202 3.16 5.95 6.14
C HIS A 202 2.63 5.76 7.57
N ASP A 203 2.38 4.52 7.95
CA ASP A 203 2.00 4.14 9.33
C ASP A 203 2.63 2.80 9.68
N TYR A 204 3.19 2.71 10.88
CA TYR A 204 3.90 1.52 11.34
C TYR A 204 3.47 1.12 12.75
N SER A 205 3.85 -0.10 13.14
CA SER A 205 3.61 -0.68 14.47
C SER A 205 4.78 -0.44 15.44
N THR A 206 4.73 -1.12 16.59
CA THR A 206 5.79 -1.09 17.61
C THR A 206 7.12 -1.66 17.11
N ASP A 207 7.11 -2.49 16.06
CA ASP A 207 8.32 -3.02 15.43
C ASP A 207 9.24 -1.94 14.86
N VAL A 208 8.68 -0.81 14.42
CA VAL A 208 9.47 0.31 13.88
C VAL A 208 9.80 1.30 14.99
N ALA A 209 8.79 1.73 15.76
CA ALA A 209 9.01 2.56 16.94
C ALA A 209 7.85 2.49 17.92
N GLN A 210 8.16 2.55 19.23
CA GLN A 210 7.15 2.68 20.27
C GLN A 210 6.55 4.09 20.29
N GLN A 211 5.32 4.21 19.80
CA GLN A 211 4.51 5.41 19.93
C GLN A 211 3.61 5.34 21.18
N THR A 212 3.28 6.51 21.75
CA THR A 212 2.52 6.57 23.01
C THR A 212 1.15 5.92 22.93
N TRP A 213 0.51 5.97 21.76
CA TRP A 213 -0.82 5.39 21.55
C TRP A 213 -0.87 3.86 21.57
N PHE A 214 0.26 3.16 21.39
CA PHE A 214 0.32 1.71 21.55
C PHE A 214 0.25 1.28 23.02
N SER A 215 0.48 2.21 23.95
CA SER A 215 0.38 1.97 25.40
C SER A 215 -0.92 2.53 26.01
N ASP A 216 -1.80 3.10 25.19
CA ASP A 216 -3.10 3.58 25.64
C ASP A 216 -3.97 2.38 26.09
N PRO A 217 -4.64 2.44 27.25
CA PRO A 217 -5.48 1.35 27.76
C PRO A 217 -6.65 0.99 26.83
N THR A 218 -7.00 1.86 25.89
CA THR A 218 -8.06 1.62 24.89
C THR A 218 -7.53 1.04 23.57
N PHE A 219 -6.22 0.78 23.44
CA PHE A 219 -5.65 0.13 22.26
C PHE A 219 -6.31 -1.25 21.99
N PRO A 220 -6.65 -1.58 20.72
CA PRO A 220 -6.45 -0.81 19.48
C PRO A 220 -7.63 0.12 19.11
N ALA A 221 -8.65 0.27 19.95
CA ALA A 221 -9.85 1.07 19.65
C ALA A 221 -9.58 2.58 19.56
N ASN A 222 -8.45 3.06 20.07
CA ASN A 222 -7.99 4.45 19.89
C ASN A 222 -7.48 4.75 18.47
N LEU A 223 -6.98 3.75 17.73
CA LEU A 223 -6.27 3.95 16.47
C LEU A 223 -7.08 4.71 15.41
N PRO A 224 -8.38 4.42 15.18
CA PRO A 224 -9.17 5.18 14.22
C PRO A 224 -9.20 6.69 14.49
N GLY A 225 -9.27 7.11 15.76
CA GLY A 225 -9.26 8.53 16.12
C GLY A 225 -7.90 9.20 15.87
N ILE A 226 -6.81 8.45 16.01
CA ILE A 226 -5.46 8.91 15.70
C ILE A 226 -5.29 9.09 14.20
N TRP A 227 -5.69 8.07 13.43
CA TRP A 227 -5.64 8.14 11.96
C TRP A 227 -6.52 9.27 11.44
N ASP A 228 -7.73 9.45 11.97
CA ASP A 228 -8.60 10.58 11.63
C ASP A 228 -7.92 11.93 11.85
N LYS A 229 -7.27 12.11 13.00
CA LYS A 229 -6.54 13.33 13.31
C LYS A 229 -5.45 13.62 12.28
N TYR A 230 -4.64 12.63 11.92
CA TYR A 230 -3.46 12.85 11.09
C TYR A 230 -3.72 12.87 9.58
N TRP A 231 -4.69 12.09 9.09
CA TRP A 231 -4.91 11.94 7.64
C TRP A 231 -6.31 11.48 7.25
N GLY A 232 -6.96 10.65 8.07
CA GLY A 232 -8.25 10.04 7.79
C GLY A 232 -9.39 11.05 7.58
N TYR A 233 -9.30 12.22 8.21
CA TYR A 233 -10.26 13.29 7.97
C TYR A 233 -10.37 13.70 6.49
N LEU A 234 -9.31 13.57 5.68
CA LEU A 234 -9.31 13.90 4.25
C LEU A 234 -10.22 12.96 3.42
N LEU A 235 -10.40 11.72 3.87
CA LEU A 235 -11.31 10.74 3.24
C LEU A 235 -12.78 11.01 3.59
N LYS A 236 -13.04 11.72 4.69
CA LYS A 236 -14.37 11.89 5.29
C LYS A 236 -15.01 13.24 5.00
N GLN A 237 -14.35 14.08 4.19
CA GLN A 237 -14.89 15.39 3.80
C GLN A 237 -16.01 15.25 2.77
N ALA A 238 -16.79 16.32 2.56
CA ALA A 238 -17.81 16.37 1.51
C ALA A 238 -17.24 16.18 0.10
N SER A 239 -15.95 16.53 -0.10
CA SER A 239 -15.18 16.24 -1.31
C SER A 239 -13.93 15.47 -0.91
N PRO A 240 -14.02 14.12 -0.80
CA PRO A 240 -12.90 13.29 -0.40
C PRO A 240 -11.71 13.44 -1.36
N VAL A 241 -10.51 13.51 -0.81
CA VAL A 241 -9.26 13.40 -1.58
C VAL A 241 -8.73 11.98 -1.43
N PRO A 242 -8.32 11.30 -2.51
CA PRO A 242 -7.76 9.95 -2.41
C PRO A 242 -6.54 9.92 -1.49
N ILE A 243 -6.54 8.97 -0.55
CA ILE A 243 -5.39 8.66 0.31
C ILE A 243 -4.81 7.31 -0.10
N TRP A 244 -3.49 7.26 -0.20
CA TRP A 244 -2.71 6.06 -0.39
C TRP A 244 -1.80 5.82 0.82
N VAL A 245 -2.02 4.76 1.58
CA VAL A 245 -1.10 4.32 2.64
C VAL A 245 0.14 3.71 1.96
N GLY A 246 1.12 4.56 1.64
CA GLY A 246 2.25 4.27 0.76
C GLY A 246 3.26 3.30 1.36
N GLU A 247 3.29 3.19 2.69
CA GLU A 247 4.02 2.19 3.44
C GLU A 247 3.30 1.82 4.74
N PHE A 248 3.27 0.52 5.03
CA PHE A 248 2.93 -0.06 6.32
C PHE A 248 3.40 -1.52 6.36
N GLY A 249 3.86 -1.99 7.52
CA GLY A 249 4.34 -3.37 7.69
C GLY A 249 4.72 -3.70 9.14
N THR A 250 4.79 -4.98 9.48
CA THR A 250 5.13 -5.49 10.82
C THR A 250 5.46 -6.98 10.80
N THR A 251 6.44 -7.39 11.63
CA THR A 251 6.98 -8.75 11.89
C THR A 251 5.91 -9.69 12.39
N LEU A 252 4.84 -9.13 12.97
CA LEU A 252 3.82 -9.87 13.71
C LEU A 252 4.43 -10.67 14.86
N ALA A 253 5.59 -10.24 15.39
CA ALA A 253 6.27 -10.90 16.49
C ALA A 253 5.47 -10.81 17.80
N VAL A 254 4.66 -9.76 17.96
CA VAL A 254 3.84 -9.53 19.16
C VAL A 254 2.37 -9.36 18.80
N ALA A 255 1.48 -9.66 19.76
CA ALA A 255 0.03 -9.64 19.54
C ALA A 255 -0.50 -8.23 19.22
N SER A 256 0.08 -7.18 19.81
CA SER A 256 -0.30 -5.79 19.56
C SER A 256 -0.12 -5.39 18.09
N ASP A 257 0.88 -5.95 17.43
CA ASP A 257 1.18 -5.65 16.04
C ASP A 257 0.18 -6.31 15.09
N GLY A 258 -0.26 -7.54 15.41
CA GLY A 258 -1.39 -8.17 14.73
C GLY A 258 -2.71 -7.40 14.93
N GLN A 259 -2.93 -6.85 16.13
CA GLN A 259 -4.08 -5.99 16.41
C GLN A 259 -4.02 -4.68 15.63
N TRP A 260 -2.87 -4.02 15.57
CA TRP A 260 -2.64 -2.82 14.76
C TRP A 260 -2.91 -3.11 13.28
N LEU A 261 -2.29 -4.14 12.71
CA LEU A 261 -2.40 -4.46 11.29
C LEU A 261 -3.86 -4.76 10.90
N SER A 262 -4.54 -5.58 11.68
CA SER A 262 -5.96 -5.90 11.47
C SER A 262 -6.85 -4.65 11.53
N THR A 263 -6.59 -3.77 12.51
CA THR A 263 -7.35 -2.53 12.71
C THR A 263 -7.10 -1.54 11.57
N LEU A 264 -5.85 -1.41 11.11
CA LEU A 264 -5.48 -0.52 10.00
C LEU A 264 -6.11 -1.00 8.69
N VAL A 265 -6.00 -2.30 8.38
CA VAL A 265 -6.65 -2.89 7.19
C VAL A 265 -8.16 -2.70 7.23
N SER A 266 -8.80 -2.92 8.39
CA SER A 266 -10.24 -2.67 8.55
C SER A 266 -10.59 -1.20 8.32
N TYR A 267 -9.80 -0.28 8.87
CA TYR A 267 -9.99 1.15 8.71
C TYR A 267 -9.83 1.60 7.25
N MET A 268 -8.79 1.13 6.56
CA MET A 268 -8.57 1.42 5.14
C MET A 268 -9.73 0.92 4.27
N ASN A 269 -10.18 -0.32 4.49
CA ASN A 269 -11.30 -0.90 3.76
C ASN A 269 -12.60 -0.13 4.00
N THR A 270 -12.87 0.27 5.25
CA THR A 270 -14.08 1.01 5.62
C THR A 270 -14.13 2.40 5.00
N ASN A 271 -12.97 3.07 4.92
CA ASN A 271 -12.88 4.46 4.47
C ASN A 271 -12.41 4.61 3.01
N GLY A 272 -12.18 3.50 2.30
CA GLY A 272 -11.78 3.52 0.88
C GLY A 272 -10.36 4.01 0.63
N ALA A 273 -9.43 3.80 1.57
CA ALA A 273 -8.02 4.13 1.36
C ALA A 273 -7.33 3.08 0.47
N HIS A 274 -6.46 3.54 -0.42
CA HIS A 274 -5.53 2.68 -1.15
C HIS A 274 -4.30 2.40 -0.29
N TRP A 275 -3.48 1.41 -0.64
CA TRP A 275 -2.33 1.06 0.20
C TRP A 275 -1.14 0.50 -0.60
N ALA A 276 0.03 0.33 -0.02
CA ALA A 276 1.12 -0.49 -0.55
C ALA A 276 1.86 -1.12 0.63
N PHE A 277 1.93 -2.46 0.66
CA PHE A 277 2.49 -3.15 1.81
C PHE A 277 4.03 -3.10 1.77
N TRP A 278 4.65 -2.68 2.87
CA TRP A 278 6.09 -2.79 3.09
C TRP A 278 6.41 -4.15 3.74
N CYS A 279 6.92 -5.13 3.01
CA CYS A 279 7.36 -5.11 1.61
C CYS A 279 7.15 -6.47 0.93
N TRP A 280 7.72 -6.64 -0.28
CA TRP A 280 7.98 -7.96 -0.87
C TRP A 280 9.30 -8.60 -0.37
N ASN A 281 10.32 -7.78 -0.15
CA ASN A 281 11.71 -8.19 0.08
C ASN A 281 11.97 -8.81 1.47
N PRO A 282 12.29 -10.11 1.61
CA PRO A 282 12.40 -10.75 2.92
C PRO A 282 13.55 -10.21 3.81
N ASN A 283 14.52 -9.51 3.23
CA ASN A 283 15.65 -8.88 3.95
C ASN A 283 15.33 -7.48 4.51
N HIS A 284 14.21 -6.89 4.10
CA HIS A 284 13.68 -5.63 4.65
C HIS A 284 12.29 -5.83 5.25
N CYS A 285 11.63 -6.93 4.90
CA CYS A 285 10.30 -7.22 5.34
C CYS A 285 10.37 -7.72 6.75
N LEU A 286 9.67 -6.96 7.55
CA LEU A 286 9.10 -7.38 8.79
C LEU A 286 8.04 -8.48 8.49
N ILE A 287 8.18 -9.46 7.59
CA ILE A 287 7.32 -10.67 7.61
C ILE A 287 8.24 -11.84 7.32
N ALA A 288 8.45 -12.68 8.33
CA ALA A 288 9.09 -13.98 8.17
C ALA A 288 8.12 -14.92 7.42
N THR A 289 8.10 -14.84 6.09
CA THR A 289 7.83 -15.89 5.06
C THR A 289 6.84 -17.05 5.33
N LYS A 290 5.93 -17.01 6.32
CA LYS A 290 5.06 -18.15 6.66
C LYS A 290 3.59 -17.83 6.91
N GLN A 291 3.18 -16.58 7.04
CA GLN A 291 1.76 -16.22 7.17
C GLN A 291 1.27 -15.50 5.93
N LYS A 292 0.45 -16.19 5.14
CA LYS A 292 -0.37 -15.58 4.09
C LYS A 292 -1.26 -14.53 4.77
N MET A 293 -1.17 -13.27 4.36
CA MET A 293 -2.20 -12.29 4.73
C MET A 293 -3.57 -12.85 4.28
N PRO A 294 -4.59 -12.86 5.14
CA PRO A 294 -5.95 -13.22 4.74
C PRO A 294 -6.56 -12.07 3.95
N ILE A 295 -6.12 -11.87 2.70
CA ILE A 295 -6.73 -10.91 1.78
C ILE A 295 -7.94 -11.59 1.14
N SER A 296 -9.09 -11.50 1.80
CA SER A 296 -10.39 -11.86 1.22
C SER A 296 -11.08 -10.64 0.61
N SER A 297 -10.50 -10.05 -0.41
CA SER A 297 -11.21 -9.08 -1.28
C SER A 297 -10.54 -9.03 -2.66
N ARG A 298 -10.84 -10.03 -3.49
CA ARG A 298 -10.62 -9.93 -4.94
C ARG A 298 -11.68 -9.01 -5.52
N GLN A 299 -11.32 -7.77 -5.87
CA GLN A 299 -12.13 -6.97 -6.78
C GLN A 299 -11.21 -6.19 -7.74
N SER A 300 -11.15 -6.66 -8.98
CA SER A 300 -10.40 -6.06 -10.09
C SER A 300 -11.14 -4.86 -10.68
N PHE A 301 -10.46 -3.73 -10.89
CA PHE A 301 -10.99 -2.56 -11.60
C PHE A 301 -10.34 -2.36 -12.98
N HIS A 302 -11.15 -1.96 -13.95
CA HIS A 302 -10.74 -1.53 -15.29
C HIS A 302 -10.64 0.00 -15.34
N TRP A 303 -9.48 0.53 -15.72
CA TRP A 303 -9.26 1.97 -15.95
C TRP A 303 -9.42 2.33 -17.43
N VAL A 304 -10.63 2.29 -18.00
CA VAL A 304 -10.97 2.98 -19.27
C VAL A 304 -12.48 3.26 -19.27
N ASP A 305 -12.89 4.41 -19.83
CA ASP A 305 -14.27 4.90 -20.06
C ASP A 305 -14.88 5.84 -19.00
N GLN A 306 -14.25 7.00 -18.81
CA GLN A 306 -15.00 8.25 -18.62
C GLN A 306 -14.40 9.37 -19.49
N LEU A 307 -14.70 9.31 -20.78
CA LEU A 307 -14.74 10.47 -21.66
C LEU A 307 -16.22 10.79 -21.94
N PRO A 308 -16.68 12.05 -21.82
CA PRO A 308 -18.09 12.36 -22.02
C PRO A 308 -18.45 12.40 -23.51
N HIS A 309 -19.50 11.67 -23.89
CA HIS A 309 -20.20 11.83 -25.16
C HIS A 309 -21.65 12.31 -24.94
N PRO A 310 -22.22 13.11 -25.88
CA PRO A 310 -23.41 13.93 -25.67
C PRO A 310 -24.73 13.13 -25.69
N PRO A 311 -25.86 13.70 -25.24
CA PRO A 311 -27.05 12.91 -24.90
C PRO A 311 -27.89 12.58 -26.13
N ARG A 312 -28.45 11.36 -26.19
CA ARG A 312 -29.58 11.04 -27.07
C ARG A 312 -30.63 10.14 -26.40
N HIS A 313 -31.80 10.75 -26.22
CA HIS A 313 -33.19 10.30 -26.31
C HIS A 313 -33.69 8.92 -25.83
N ARG A 314 -34.83 9.03 -25.13
CA ARG A 314 -35.75 8.02 -24.58
C ARG A 314 -36.31 7.05 -25.62
N TYR A 315 -36.59 5.82 -25.17
CA TYR A 315 -37.83 5.11 -25.50
C TYR A 315 -38.36 4.31 -24.30
N HIS A 316 -39.69 4.32 -24.14
CA HIS A 316 -40.49 3.59 -23.17
C HIS A 316 -40.74 2.13 -23.59
N HIS A 317 -40.88 1.19 -22.64
CA HIS A 317 -42.13 0.44 -22.33
C HIS A 317 -41.88 -0.78 -21.38
N LEU A 318 -42.85 -0.96 -20.47
CA LEU A 318 -43.09 -1.95 -19.37
C LEU A 318 -43.54 -3.36 -19.87
N PRO A 319 -43.99 -4.35 -19.03
CA PRO A 319 -43.71 -4.74 -17.62
C PRO A 319 -43.52 -6.28 -17.34
N LEU A 320 -43.25 -6.55 -16.05
CA LEU A 320 -43.20 -7.78 -15.18
C LEU A 320 -44.27 -8.88 -15.35
N HIS A 321 -43.95 -10.17 -15.01
CA HIS A 321 -44.50 -11.00 -13.89
C HIS A 321 -44.00 -12.51 -13.86
N PRO A 322 -44.31 -13.40 -12.85
CA PRO A 322 -43.31 -14.07 -11.99
C PRO A 322 -43.34 -15.63 -12.00
N LYS A 323 -42.46 -16.30 -11.22
CA LYS A 323 -42.78 -17.45 -10.33
C LYS A 323 -41.57 -17.95 -9.52
N VAL A 324 -41.79 -18.11 -8.21
CA VAL A 324 -40.95 -18.80 -7.22
C VAL A 324 -41.72 -20.04 -6.73
N GLN A 325 -41.06 -21.18 -6.59
CA GLN A 325 -41.55 -22.33 -5.82
C GLN A 325 -40.44 -22.88 -4.91
N HIS A 326 -40.83 -23.12 -3.66
CA HIS A 326 -40.04 -23.69 -2.57
C HIS A 326 -39.95 -25.23 -2.67
N LEU A 327 -38.84 -25.82 -2.20
CA LEU A 327 -38.84 -27.19 -1.69
C LEU A 327 -37.94 -27.30 -0.44
N ARG A 328 -38.53 -27.71 0.68
CA ARG A 328 -37.89 -28.10 1.95
C ARG A 328 -37.73 -29.63 1.93
N LEU A 329 -36.59 -30.14 2.41
CA LEU A 329 -36.42 -31.56 2.77
C LEU A 329 -35.82 -31.64 4.19
N GLN A 330 -36.57 -32.29 5.10
CA GLN A 330 -36.15 -32.73 6.43
C GLN A 330 -35.75 -34.21 6.36
N LEU A 331 -34.73 -34.62 7.11
CA LEU A 331 -34.48 -36.03 7.45
C LEU A 331 -34.00 -36.17 8.92
N PRO A 332 -34.24 -37.33 9.58
CA PRO A 332 -34.34 -37.44 11.04
C PRO A 332 -33.13 -38.09 11.75
N LEU A 333 -33.07 -37.93 13.08
CA LEU A 333 -32.06 -38.51 14.00
C LEU A 333 -32.52 -39.86 14.61
N PRO A 334 -31.59 -40.78 14.96
CA PRO A 334 -31.88 -41.93 15.83
C PRO A 334 -31.26 -41.82 17.25
N PRO A 335 -31.66 -42.69 18.22
CA PRO A 335 -31.77 -42.34 19.63
C PRO A 335 -30.66 -42.87 20.56
N VAL A 336 -30.65 -42.34 21.80
CA VAL A 336 -29.75 -42.69 22.92
C VAL A 336 -30.45 -43.63 23.92
N LYS A 337 -29.70 -44.56 24.53
CA LYS A 337 -30.03 -45.25 25.80
C LYS A 337 -28.82 -45.27 26.75
N ALA A 338 -29.08 -45.30 28.06
CA ALA A 338 -28.16 -45.03 29.18
C ALA A 338 -28.07 -46.19 30.22
N GLN A 339 -27.12 -46.06 31.19
CA GLN A 339 -26.89 -46.73 32.52
C GLN A 339 -25.55 -47.56 32.62
N GLN A 340 -24.39 -47.14 33.22
CA GLN A 340 -23.86 -46.97 34.63
C GLN A 340 -23.39 -48.28 35.38
N PRO A 341 -22.45 -48.33 36.40
CA PRO A 341 -21.19 -47.60 36.79
C PRO A 341 -20.02 -48.60 37.23
N PRO A 342 -19.14 -48.35 38.25
CA PRO A 342 -17.88 -47.58 38.30
C PRO A 342 -16.60 -48.43 38.59
N GLN A 343 -15.50 -48.24 37.86
CA GLN A 343 -14.13 -48.47 38.36
C GLN A 343 -13.11 -47.91 37.35
N GLN A 344 -11.99 -47.40 37.86
CA GLN A 344 -10.88 -46.74 37.14
C GLN A 344 -10.99 -45.22 36.97
N LEU A 345 -11.53 -44.58 37.99
CA LEU A 345 -11.29 -43.17 38.33
C LEU A 345 -9.86 -43.01 38.91
N GLN A 346 -8.80 -43.40 38.18
CA GLN A 346 -7.41 -43.11 38.59
C GLN A 346 -6.33 -43.19 37.48
N GLN A 347 -6.71 -43.26 36.20
CA GLN A 347 -5.72 -43.22 35.09
C GLN A 347 -6.06 -42.25 33.94
N ARG A 348 -6.97 -41.28 34.13
CA ARG A 348 -7.21 -40.19 33.16
C ARG A 348 -7.05 -38.78 33.73
N LEU A 349 -6.15 -38.62 34.71
CA LEU A 349 -5.74 -37.33 35.26
C LEU A 349 -4.33 -36.89 34.81
N HIS A 350 -3.86 -37.41 33.66
CA HIS A 350 -2.62 -36.95 33.03
C HIS A 350 -2.77 -36.49 31.56
N GLN A 351 -4.00 -36.19 31.13
CA GLN A 351 -4.28 -35.50 29.85
C GLN A 351 -5.24 -34.32 29.99
N VAL A 352 -5.36 -33.77 31.20
CA VAL A 352 -6.04 -32.50 31.45
C VAL A 352 -5.00 -31.49 31.93
N HIS A 353 -4.13 -31.05 31.02
CA HIS A 353 -3.37 -29.79 31.13
C HIS A 353 -2.87 -29.23 29.77
N VAL A 354 -3.33 -29.77 28.63
CA VAL A 354 -3.03 -29.22 27.29
C VAL A 354 -4.30 -29.18 26.44
N ARG A 355 -5.35 -28.52 26.95
CA ARG A 355 -6.53 -28.09 26.17
C ARG A 355 -7.16 -26.84 26.80
N ARG A 356 -6.37 -25.77 26.86
CA ARG A 356 -6.83 -24.38 26.77
C ARG A 356 -5.78 -23.70 25.88
N TYR A 357 -6.20 -22.83 24.97
CA TYR A 357 -5.42 -22.29 23.82
C TYR A 357 -5.44 -23.11 22.52
N MET A 358 -6.61 -23.62 22.14
CA MET A 358 -6.99 -23.76 20.73
C MET A 358 -8.50 -23.54 20.62
N VAL A 359 -8.93 -22.32 20.97
CA VAL A 359 -10.22 -21.81 20.50
C VAL A 359 -9.95 -21.27 19.10
N SER A 360 -10.38 -22.13 18.19
CA SER A 360 -10.42 -22.13 16.74
C SER A 360 -10.11 -20.82 15.97
N VAL A 361 -9.12 -20.94 15.09
CA VAL A 361 -8.95 -20.13 13.87
C VAL A 361 -10.16 -20.29 12.93
N GLU A 362 -10.97 -21.34 13.12
CA GLU A 362 -12.20 -21.60 12.36
C GLU A 362 -13.39 -20.70 12.76
N GLU A 363 -13.53 -20.28 14.04
CA GLU A 363 -14.59 -19.33 14.43
C GLU A 363 -14.35 -17.92 13.87
N LEU A 364 -13.08 -17.51 13.72
CA LEU A 364 -12.72 -16.27 13.03
C LEU A 364 -13.01 -16.37 11.52
N ALA A 365 -12.74 -17.54 10.91
CA ALA A 365 -13.05 -17.79 9.51
C ALA A 365 -14.56 -17.87 9.22
N LEU A 366 -15.38 -18.23 10.21
CA LEU A 366 -16.85 -18.30 10.09
C LEU A 366 -17.50 -16.91 10.18
N GLN A 367 -16.98 -16.02 11.04
CA GLN A 367 -17.41 -14.62 11.14
C GLN A 367 -17.14 -13.84 9.84
N VAL A 368 -16.04 -14.16 9.12
CA VAL A 368 -15.68 -13.55 7.83
C VAL A 368 -16.59 -14.00 6.68
N ARG A 369 -17.17 -15.21 6.72
CA ARG A 369 -18.09 -15.69 5.66
C ARG A 369 -19.49 -15.11 5.75
N LEU A 370 -19.93 -14.72 6.93
CA LEU A 370 -21.28 -14.18 7.17
C LEU A 370 -21.42 -12.70 6.81
N ALA A 371 -20.32 -11.95 6.66
CA ALA A 371 -20.34 -10.56 6.22
C ALA A 371 -20.44 -10.37 4.69
N ALA A 372 -20.46 -11.44 3.89
CA ALA A 372 -20.35 -11.40 2.43
C ALA A 372 -21.68 -11.32 1.64
N ARG A 373 -22.68 -10.60 2.15
CA ARG A 373 -23.84 -10.22 1.33
C ARG A 373 -24.20 -8.76 1.58
N LEU A 374 -23.65 -7.88 0.75
CA LEU A 374 -24.32 -6.77 0.06
C LEU A 374 -23.26 -6.00 -0.77
N GLU A 375 -23.74 -5.38 -1.84
CA GLU A 375 -23.02 -5.05 -3.07
C GLU A 375 -22.03 -3.88 -2.97
N HIS A 376 -21.12 -3.85 -3.96
CA HIS A 376 -20.24 -2.74 -4.42
C HIS A 376 -18.99 -2.38 -3.59
N ALA A 377 -17.80 -2.61 -4.16
CA ALA A 377 -16.75 -1.60 -4.47
C ALA A 377 -15.35 -2.22 -4.59
N ASN A 378 -14.69 -1.92 -5.71
CA ASN A 378 -13.41 -2.47 -6.13
C ASN A 378 -12.23 -1.81 -5.39
N LEU A 379 -11.28 -2.59 -4.88
CA LEU A 379 -10.05 -2.09 -4.25
C LEU A 379 -8.79 -2.73 -4.87
N VAL A 380 -7.77 -1.89 -5.04
CA VAL A 380 -6.43 -2.17 -5.56
C VAL A 380 -5.56 -2.69 -4.40
N ALA A 381 -4.71 -3.71 -4.64
CA ALA A 381 -3.75 -4.25 -3.67
C ALA A 381 -2.30 -4.08 -4.17
N PRO A 382 -1.65 -2.94 -3.93
CA PRO A 382 -0.22 -2.70 -4.25
C PRO A 382 0.78 -3.30 -3.24
N ILE A 383 2.02 -3.56 -3.67
CA ILE A 383 3.15 -3.98 -2.80
C ILE A 383 4.42 -3.19 -3.11
N ILE A 384 5.36 -3.13 -2.18
CA ILE A 384 6.62 -2.38 -2.35
C ILE A 384 7.77 -3.32 -2.65
N LEU A 385 8.54 -3.02 -3.70
CA LEU A 385 9.74 -3.75 -4.08
C LEU A 385 10.97 -2.88 -3.83
N SER A 386 11.66 -3.09 -2.71
CA SER A 386 12.82 -2.29 -2.32
C SER A 386 14.04 -2.58 -3.20
N ALA A 387 14.79 -1.52 -3.52
CA ALA A 387 15.98 -1.52 -4.37
C ALA A 387 17.24 -1.10 -3.63
#